data_AF-A0A955E5S1-F1
#
_entry.id   AF-A0A955E5S1-F1
#
_cell.length_a   1.000
_cell.length_b   1.000
_cell.length_c   1.000
_cell.angle_alpha   90.00
_cell.angle_beta   90.00
_cell.angle_gamma   90.00
#
_symmetry.space_group_name_H-M   'P 1'
#
loop_
_entity.id
_entity.type
_entity.pdbx_description
1 polymer ?
#
loop_
_entity_poly.entity_id
_entity_poly.type
_entity_poly.pdbx_seq_one_letter_code
_entity_poly.pdbx_strand_id
1 'polypeptide(L)'
;MWCETGEAGKTTTTAEVPMGAGPLGKIKGRLDGTLLSRSRINGGTGTGDFVDIYRVYIVNPNNFSAMTAVPMAGSPFDTRLYLFDHLGLGLLGNDDINGSPFSEFGSQSDDGTGVVITQPGIYYIAVSGGEHMPVSITGQIFGFANNLEVSGPDGPGGADPLVDWFGPPMIGNYEINLSGVAVPPCPGDVNLDGRVNVDDLNIVLGNWSQPVPANAFGDITGDGVVNVDDLNEVLANWGSTQCADFKGGGG
;
A
#
# COMPACT_ATOMS: atom_id res chain seq x y z
N MET A 1 8.34 0.63 13.38
CA MET A 1 7.26 -0.37 13.51
C MET A 1 5.99 0.42 13.69
N TRP A 2 5.00 0.17 12.87
CA TRP A 2 3.70 0.81 12.92
C TRP A 2 2.61 -0.25 13.07
N CYS A 3 1.56 0.05 13.81
CA CYS A 3 0.43 -0.83 14.05
C CYS A 3 -0.81 -0.21 13.42
N GLU A 4 -1.58 -1.05 12.74
CA GLU A 4 -2.91 -0.74 12.20
C GLU A 4 -3.81 -0.08 13.25
N THR A 5 -4.57 0.94 12.85
CA THR A 5 -5.44 1.72 13.74
C THR A 5 -6.93 1.65 13.38
N GLY A 6 -7.30 0.97 12.29
CA GLY A 6 -8.67 0.82 11.80
C GLY A 6 -8.87 -0.42 10.90
N GLU A 7 -9.86 -0.37 10.00
CA GLU A 7 -9.93 -1.26 8.82
C GLU A 7 -8.99 -0.64 7.77
N ALA A 8 -7.91 -1.32 7.38
CA ALA A 8 -6.96 -0.77 6.41
C ALA A 8 -7.49 -0.72 4.97
N GLY A 9 -8.78 -1.00 4.79
CA GLY A 9 -9.54 -0.80 3.56
C GLY A 9 -9.22 -1.82 2.48
N LYS A 10 -10.08 -1.86 1.45
CA LYS A 10 -10.08 -2.93 0.42
C LYS A 10 -9.74 -2.44 -0.98
N THR A 11 -9.55 -1.13 -1.13
CA THR A 11 -9.20 -0.47 -2.39
C THR A 11 -8.08 0.53 -2.13
N THR A 12 -7.38 0.97 -3.18
CA THR A 12 -6.32 1.99 -3.06
C THR A 12 -6.84 3.34 -2.57
N THR A 13 -8.14 3.63 -2.72
CA THR A 13 -8.75 4.88 -2.21
C THR A 13 -9.11 4.81 -0.73
N THR A 14 -9.33 3.61 -0.22
CA THR A 14 -9.64 3.35 1.21
C THR A 14 -8.43 2.88 2.00
N ALA A 15 -7.26 2.79 1.37
CA ALA A 15 -6.04 2.28 1.98
C ALA A 15 -5.64 3.10 3.22
N GLU A 16 -5.29 2.42 4.30
CA GLU A 16 -4.77 3.09 5.48
C GLU A 16 -3.36 3.64 5.22
N VAL A 17 -3.11 4.83 5.77
CA VAL A 17 -1.84 5.52 5.63
C VAL A 17 -1.12 5.38 6.97
N PRO A 18 0.03 4.69 7.02
CA PRO A 18 0.85 4.65 8.22
C PRO A 18 1.15 6.08 8.69
N MET A 19 1.01 6.32 9.99
CA MET A 19 1.29 7.62 10.61
C MET A 19 2.74 7.71 11.09
N GLY A 20 3.27 8.93 11.17
CA GLY A 20 4.64 9.22 11.61
C GLY A 20 5.54 9.70 10.46
N ALA A 21 6.86 9.72 10.70
CA ALA A 21 7.84 10.18 9.73
C ALA A 21 9.04 9.22 9.65
N GLY A 22 9.66 9.16 8.47
CA GLY A 22 10.88 8.41 8.22
C GLY A 22 10.67 6.94 7.83
N PRO A 23 11.71 6.10 7.98
CA PRO A 23 11.69 4.72 7.51
C PRO A 23 10.59 3.87 8.15
N LEU A 24 9.85 3.15 7.31
CA LEU A 24 8.80 2.22 7.72
C LEU A 24 9.32 0.80 7.54
N GLY A 25 9.91 0.24 8.61
CA GLY A 25 10.51 -1.10 8.56
C GLY A 25 9.57 -2.26 8.90
N LYS A 26 8.37 -1.97 9.43
CA LYS A 26 7.39 -3.00 9.81
C LYS A 26 5.99 -2.44 9.96
N ILE A 27 5.00 -3.18 9.44
CA ILE A 27 3.56 -3.03 9.69
C ILE A 27 3.04 -4.24 10.46
N LYS A 28 2.13 -4.04 11.41
CA LYS A 28 1.37 -5.10 12.09
C LYS A 28 -0.12 -4.83 11.91
N GLY A 29 -0.88 -5.86 11.56
CA GLY A 29 -2.32 -5.76 11.41
C GLY A 29 -3.05 -7.07 11.69
N ARG A 30 -4.38 -7.05 11.49
CA ARG A 30 -5.25 -8.20 11.72
C ARG A 30 -6.46 -8.20 10.80
N LEU A 31 -6.59 -9.26 10.00
CA LEU A 31 -7.81 -9.57 9.27
C LEU A 31 -8.86 -10.17 10.21
N ASP A 32 -10.07 -9.61 10.23
CA ASP A 32 -11.15 -9.97 11.14
C ASP A 32 -12.52 -10.04 10.46
N GLY A 33 -13.27 -11.11 10.68
CA GLY A 33 -14.60 -11.23 10.09
C GLY A 33 -15.38 -12.47 10.48
N THR A 34 -16.64 -12.52 10.06
CA THR A 34 -17.50 -13.69 10.24
C THR A 34 -17.51 -14.53 8.97
N LEU A 35 -16.94 -15.72 9.04
CA LEU A 35 -16.89 -16.67 7.92
C LEU A 35 -18.26 -17.38 7.76
N LEU A 36 -19.16 -16.84 6.93
CA LEU A 36 -20.46 -17.46 6.66
C LEU A 36 -20.37 -18.49 5.52
N SER A 37 -19.98 -19.72 5.87
CA SER A 37 -19.86 -20.90 4.99
C SER A 37 -18.89 -20.75 3.80
N ARG A 38 -18.10 -21.79 3.51
CA ARG A 38 -17.16 -21.86 2.37
C ARG A 38 -17.91 -21.93 1.03
N SER A 39 -18.58 -20.86 0.61
CA SER A 39 -19.18 -20.79 -0.73
C SER A 39 -18.08 -20.48 -1.74
N ARG A 40 -17.62 -21.50 -2.48
CA ARG A 40 -16.57 -21.37 -3.52
C ARG A 40 -17.06 -20.77 -4.84
N ILE A 41 -18.31 -20.30 -4.93
CA ILE A 41 -18.97 -19.98 -6.20
C ILE A 41 -19.37 -18.51 -6.37
N ASN A 42 -19.25 -17.68 -5.33
CA ASN A 42 -19.38 -16.22 -5.38
C ASN A 42 -18.53 -15.69 -4.23
N GLY A 43 -17.57 -14.78 -4.48
CA GLY A 43 -16.60 -14.26 -3.50
C GLY A 43 -17.09 -14.30 -2.06
N GLY A 44 -16.38 -15.04 -1.20
CA GLY A 44 -16.92 -15.59 0.04
C GLY A 44 -17.82 -14.61 0.79
N THR A 45 -19.06 -15.02 1.08
CA THR A 45 -20.17 -14.18 1.60
C THR A 45 -20.00 -13.79 3.08
N GLY A 46 -18.78 -13.66 3.56
CA GLY A 46 -18.50 -13.19 4.91
C GLY A 46 -18.69 -11.68 5.02
N THR A 47 -19.22 -11.22 6.15
CA THR A 47 -19.09 -9.82 6.55
C THR A 47 -17.82 -9.71 7.39
N GLY A 48 -16.85 -8.93 6.93
CA GLY A 48 -15.59 -8.79 7.63
C GLY A 48 -14.54 -8.06 6.82
N ASP A 49 -13.48 -7.73 7.53
CA ASP A 49 -12.20 -7.27 7.05
C ASP A 49 -11.33 -8.48 6.70
N PHE A 50 -11.09 -8.68 5.40
CA PHE A 50 -10.36 -9.84 4.89
C PHE A 50 -9.19 -9.42 4.01
N VAL A 51 -8.95 -8.11 3.92
CA VAL A 51 -7.92 -7.48 3.11
C VAL A 51 -7.59 -6.16 3.77
N ASP A 52 -6.30 -5.95 3.96
CA ASP A 52 -5.76 -4.67 4.38
C ASP A 52 -4.88 -4.09 3.28
N ILE A 53 -5.03 -2.79 2.99
CA ILE A 53 -4.20 -2.08 2.02
C ILE A 53 -3.51 -0.89 2.69
N TYR A 54 -2.19 -0.84 2.57
CA TYR A 54 -1.37 0.22 3.12
C TYR A 54 -0.81 1.10 2.01
N ARG A 55 -1.10 2.40 2.07
CA ARG A 55 -0.40 3.39 1.24
C ARG A 55 0.99 3.60 1.83
N VAL A 56 2.03 3.38 1.05
CA VAL A 56 3.43 3.51 1.48
C VAL A 56 4.24 4.33 0.48
N TYR A 57 5.38 4.87 0.91
CA TYR A 57 6.33 5.52 0.00
C TYR A 57 7.57 4.66 -0.16
N ILE A 58 7.80 4.12 -1.36
CA ILE A 58 9.05 3.43 -1.69
C ILE A 58 10.11 4.49 -1.92
N VAL A 59 11.10 4.58 -1.04
CA VAL A 59 12.19 5.57 -1.12
C VAL A 59 13.31 5.08 -2.01
N ASN A 60 13.62 3.79 -1.96
CA ASN A 60 14.72 3.18 -2.71
C ASN A 60 14.29 1.85 -3.30
N PRO A 61 13.87 1.83 -4.58
CA PRO A 61 13.48 0.60 -5.26
C PRO A 61 14.58 -0.47 -5.28
N ASN A 62 15.87 -0.10 -5.31
CA ASN A 62 16.96 -1.08 -5.28
C ASN A 62 17.09 -1.82 -3.94
N ASN A 63 16.47 -1.30 -2.88
CA ASN A 63 16.48 -1.88 -1.54
C ASN A 63 15.05 -2.22 -1.07
N PHE A 64 14.07 -2.15 -1.96
CA PHE A 64 12.68 -2.41 -1.62
C PHE A 64 12.44 -3.90 -1.44
N SER A 65 11.81 -4.25 -0.32
CA SER A 65 11.18 -5.55 -0.12
C SER A 65 10.00 -5.46 0.83
N ALA A 66 9.06 -6.37 0.65
CA ALA A 66 7.96 -6.65 1.57
C ALA A 66 7.90 -8.15 1.82
N MET A 67 7.89 -8.55 3.09
CA MET A 67 7.89 -9.95 3.51
C MET A 67 6.94 -10.13 4.69
N THR A 68 5.95 -10.99 4.57
CA THR A 68 5.14 -11.39 5.73
C THR A 68 5.92 -12.35 6.62
N ALA A 69 5.65 -12.29 7.92
CA ALA A 69 6.30 -13.15 8.90
C ALA A 69 5.32 -13.59 9.99
N VAL A 70 5.73 -14.62 10.74
CA VAL A 70 5.00 -15.06 11.94
C VAL A 70 4.82 -13.86 12.88
N PRO A 71 3.57 -13.52 13.24
CA PRO A 71 3.32 -12.41 14.14
C PRO A 71 3.76 -12.76 15.56
N MET A 72 4.23 -11.75 16.32
CA MET A 72 4.65 -11.95 17.72
C MET A 72 3.48 -12.35 18.64
N ALA A 73 2.24 -12.06 18.25
CA ALA A 73 1.03 -12.38 18.98
C ALA A 73 -0.13 -12.65 18.00
N GLY A 74 -1.11 -13.45 18.46
CA GLY A 74 -2.27 -13.82 17.65
C GLY A 74 -2.07 -15.10 16.83
N SER A 75 -2.99 -15.35 15.90
CA SER A 75 -2.96 -16.56 15.07
C SER A 75 -2.43 -16.22 13.68
N PRO A 76 -1.29 -16.79 13.24
CA PRO A 76 -0.85 -16.66 11.86
C PRO A 76 -1.85 -17.35 10.93
N PHE A 77 -1.81 -16.95 9.66
CA PHE A 77 -2.55 -17.57 8.58
C PHE A 77 -1.68 -17.58 7.32
N ASP A 78 -2.17 -18.26 6.29
CA ASP A 78 -1.55 -18.34 4.98
C ASP A 78 -1.78 -17.02 4.23
N THR A 79 -0.72 -16.25 3.99
CA THR A 79 -0.82 -14.87 3.48
C THR A 79 -0.56 -14.78 1.99
N ARG A 80 -1.16 -13.78 1.33
CA ARG A 80 -0.74 -13.26 0.04
C ARG A 80 -0.43 -11.78 0.14
N LEU A 81 0.68 -11.35 -0.46
CA LEU A 81 1.02 -9.94 -0.64
C LEU A 81 0.82 -9.51 -2.09
N TYR A 82 0.38 -8.26 -2.27
CA TYR A 82 0.30 -7.60 -3.57
C TYR A 82 0.81 -6.17 -3.50
N LEU A 83 1.30 -5.66 -4.62
CA LEU A 83 1.71 -4.28 -4.82
C LEU A 83 0.88 -3.67 -5.96
N PHE A 84 0.36 -2.46 -5.72
CA PHE A 84 -0.34 -1.66 -6.73
C PHE A 84 0.27 -0.26 -6.85
N ASP A 85 0.08 0.37 -8.01
CA ASP A 85 0.38 1.78 -8.21
C ASP A 85 -0.74 2.71 -7.68
N HIS A 86 -0.59 4.02 -7.87
CA HIS A 86 -1.59 5.00 -7.44
C HIS A 86 -2.90 4.99 -8.24
N LEU A 87 -2.95 4.32 -9.38
CA LEU A 87 -4.17 4.10 -10.18
C LEU A 87 -4.87 2.79 -9.80
N GLY A 88 -4.27 1.98 -8.92
CA GLY A 88 -4.77 0.67 -8.56
C GLY A 88 -4.41 -0.42 -9.58
N LEU A 89 -3.49 -0.17 -10.51
CA LEU A 89 -2.98 -1.22 -11.40
C LEU A 89 -2.05 -2.15 -10.62
N GLY A 90 -2.20 -3.45 -10.83
CA GLY A 90 -1.35 -4.46 -10.22
C GLY A 90 0.09 -4.35 -10.70
N LEU A 91 1.05 -4.62 -9.81
CA LEU A 91 2.48 -4.60 -10.13
C LEU A 91 3.14 -5.94 -9.79
N LEU A 92 3.12 -6.32 -8.51
CA LEU A 92 3.77 -7.54 -8.03
C LEU A 92 2.82 -8.29 -7.10
N GLY A 93 2.81 -9.61 -7.15
CA GLY A 93 2.08 -10.47 -6.23
C GLY A 93 2.92 -11.69 -5.84
N ASN A 94 2.81 -12.15 -4.60
CA ASN A 94 3.41 -13.40 -4.17
C ASN A 94 2.52 -14.08 -3.12
N ASP A 95 2.54 -15.41 -3.13
CA ASP A 95 1.79 -16.28 -2.21
C ASP A 95 2.72 -16.83 -1.13
N ASP A 96 3.66 -17.66 -1.54
CA ASP A 96 4.52 -18.41 -0.64
C ASP A 96 6.01 -18.11 -0.87
N ILE A 97 6.75 -18.24 0.22
CA ILE A 97 8.20 -18.38 0.26
C ILE A 97 8.49 -19.86 0.44
N ASN A 98 9.62 -20.33 -0.08
CA ASN A 98 9.98 -21.75 -0.05
C ASN A 98 9.87 -22.36 1.37
N GLY A 99 8.90 -23.27 1.53
CA GLY A 99 8.65 -24.00 2.78
C GLY A 99 7.83 -23.24 3.84
N SER A 100 7.19 -22.11 3.49
CA SER A 100 6.41 -21.29 4.40
C SER A 100 5.17 -20.68 3.73
N PRO A 101 4.01 -20.63 4.40
CA PRO A 101 2.77 -20.02 3.88
C PRO A 101 2.79 -18.48 4.04
N PHE A 102 3.96 -17.87 3.79
CA PHE A 102 4.20 -16.44 3.93
C PHE A 102 4.74 -15.92 2.62
N SER A 103 4.35 -14.71 2.25
CA SER A 103 4.73 -14.08 0.98
C SER A 103 5.91 -13.13 1.10
N GLU A 104 6.70 -13.03 0.03
CA GLU A 104 7.78 -12.06 -0.13
C GLU A 104 7.88 -11.58 -1.59
N PHE A 105 8.16 -10.29 -1.77
CA PHE A 105 8.68 -9.78 -3.03
C PHE A 105 9.64 -8.61 -2.81
N GLY A 106 10.55 -8.44 -3.78
CA GLY A 106 11.38 -7.25 -3.95
C GLY A 106 10.77 -6.30 -4.97
N SER A 107 11.62 -5.72 -5.82
CA SER A 107 11.21 -4.79 -6.88
C SER A 107 10.99 -5.42 -8.25
N GLN A 108 10.96 -6.75 -8.37
CA GLN A 108 10.91 -7.39 -9.68
C GLN A 108 10.14 -8.72 -9.64
N SER A 109 9.36 -8.98 -10.69
CA SER A 109 8.71 -10.26 -10.97
C SER A 109 9.72 -11.32 -11.43
N ASP A 110 9.50 -12.59 -11.11
CA ASP A 110 10.33 -13.72 -11.55
C ASP A 110 9.61 -14.76 -12.43
N ASP A 111 8.33 -14.53 -12.73
CA ASP A 111 7.46 -15.36 -13.59
C ASP A 111 7.63 -15.10 -15.10
N GLY A 112 8.45 -14.10 -15.46
CA GLY A 112 8.69 -13.70 -16.85
C GLY A 112 7.78 -12.59 -17.38
N THR A 113 6.88 -12.05 -16.56
CA THR A 113 6.08 -10.84 -16.89
C THR A 113 6.94 -9.59 -17.06
N GLY A 114 8.09 -9.55 -16.37
CA GLY A 114 9.11 -8.52 -16.54
C GLY A 114 8.80 -7.20 -15.83
N VAL A 115 7.91 -7.20 -14.83
CA VAL A 115 7.64 -6.02 -14.02
C VAL A 115 8.87 -5.68 -13.18
N VAL A 116 9.29 -4.40 -13.21
CA VAL A 116 10.38 -3.86 -12.39
C VAL A 116 9.99 -2.50 -11.83
N ILE A 117 10.04 -2.36 -10.50
CA ILE A 117 9.87 -1.08 -9.81
C ILE A 117 11.20 -0.33 -9.86
N THR A 118 11.22 0.78 -10.60
CA THR A 118 12.44 1.58 -10.81
C THR A 118 12.38 2.97 -10.21
N GLN A 119 11.18 3.45 -9.87
CA GLN A 119 10.98 4.81 -9.38
C GLN A 119 10.56 4.82 -7.91
N PRO A 120 11.18 5.66 -7.07
CA PRO A 120 10.59 6.05 -5.80
C PRO A 120 9.20 6.64 -6.01
N GLY A 121 8.31 6.48 -5.03
CA GLY A 121 6.95 7.00 -5.15
C GLY A 121 5.96 6.38 -4.19
N ILE A 122 4.69 6.76 -4.37
CA ILE A 122 3.55 6.21 -3.64
C ILE A 122 3.13 4.89 -4.27
N TYR A 123 3.05 3.84 -3.45
CA TYR A 123 2.57 2.52 -3.81
C TYR A 123 1.63 1.99 -2.73
N TYR A 124 0.93 0.91 -3.04
CA TYR A 124 -0.06 0.31 -2.17
C TYR A 124 0.28 -1.16 -1.95
N ILE A 125 0.58 -1.53 -0.70
CA ILE A 125 0.83 -2.92 -0.32
C ILE A 125 -0.46 -3.49 0.23
N ALA A 126 -0.98 -4.52 -0.41
CA ALA A 126 -2.15 -5.24 0.08
C ALA A 126 -1.75 -6.59 0.69
N VAL A 127 -2.44 -7.00 1.74
CA VAL A 127 -2.31 -8.33 2.35
C VAL A 127 -3.68 -8.99 2.46
N SER A 128 -3.73 -10.29 2.18
CA SER A 128 -4.95 -11.11 2.23
C SER A 128 -4.62 -12.56 2.53
N GLY A 129 -5.62 -13.44 2.59
CA GLY A 129 -5.41 -14.88 2.71
C GLY A 129 -5.00 -15.58 1.40
N GLY A 130 -4.35 -16.74 1.50
CA GLY A 130 -3.77 -17.53 0.39
C GLY A 130 -4.72 -17.96 -0.75
N GLU A 131 -6.04 -17.78 -0.64
CA GLU A 131 -6.96 -17.99 -1.78
C GLU A 131 -7.79 -16.75 -2.12
N HIS A 132 -7.61 -15.62 -1.42
CA HIS A 132 -8.38 -14.39 -1.61
C HIS A 132 -7.58 -13.40 -2.47
N MET A 133 -7.96 -13.25 -3.73
CA MET A 133 -7.17 -12.59 -4.76
C MET A 133 -7.82 -11.31 -5.26
N PRO A 134 -7.03 -10.29 -5.63
CA PRO A 134 -7.54 -9.07 -6.21
C PRO A 134 -8.09 -9.32 -7.62
N VAL A 135 -9.23 -8.70 -7.91
CA VAL A 135 -9.87 -8.70 -9.23
C VAL A 135 -10.11 -7.28 -9.71
N SER A 136 -10.01 -7.10 -11.02
CA SER A 136 -10.49 -5.94 -11.76
C SER A 136 -11.82 -6.26 -12.46
N ILE A 137 -12.33 -5.33 -13.26
CA ILE A 137 -13.58 -5.51 -14.01
C ILE A 137 -13.53 -6.67 -15.03
N THR A 138 -12.33 -7.05 -15.47
CA THR A 138 -12.10 -8.09 -16.49
C THR A 138 -11.65 -9.44 -15.90
N GLY A 139 -11.38 -9.50 -14.59
CA GLY A 139 -11.10 -10.75 -13.88
C GLY A 139 -9.98 -10.62 -12.85
N GLN A 140 -9.34 -11.75 -12.52
CA GLN A 140 -8.19 -11.77 -11.60
C GLN A 140 -7.02 -10.97 -12.15
N ILE A 141 -6.39 -10.16 -11.31
CA ILE A 141 -5.27 -9.29 -11.71
C ILE A 141 -3.99 -10.11 -11.92
N PHE A 142 -3.71 -11.08 -11.02
CA PHE A 142 -2.52 -11.92 -11.05
C PHE A 142 -2.90 -13.37 -11.37
N GLY A 143 -2.10 -14.02 -12.21
CA GLY A 143 -2.24 -15.42 -12.61
C GLY A 143 -1.08 -16.26 -12.09
N PHE A 144 -1.21 -16.80 -10.88
CA PHE A 144 -0.15 -17.64 -10.30
C PHE A 144 -0.07 -19.02 -10.98
N ALA A 145 0.98 -19.26 -11.76
CA ALA A 145 1.39 -20.57 -12.26
C ALA A 145 1.96 -21.47 -11.15
N ASN A 146 2.58 -20.89 -10.13
CA ASN A 146 2.98 -21.58 -8.91
C ASN A 146 2.97 -20.65 -7.69
N ASN A 147 2.91 -21.22 -6.48
CA ASN A 147 2.82 -20.44 -5.24
C ASN A 147 4.13 -19.71 -4.86
N LEU A 148 5.28 -20.11 -5.41
CA LEU A 148 6.58 -19.54 -5.01
C LEU A 148 7.03 -18.35 -5.87
N GLU A 149 6.29 -18.00 -6.92
CA GLU A 149 6.70 -16.94 -7.83
C GLU A 149 6.30 -15.55 -7.34
N VAL A 150 7.09 -14.56 -7.72
CA VAL A 150 6.69 -13.17 -7.72
C VAL A 150 6.09 -12.88 -9.09
N SER A 151 4.76 -12.83 -9.11
CA SER A 151 3.99 -12.65 -10.33
C SER A 151 3.80 -11.17 -10.69
N GLY A 152 3.81 -10.85 -11.98
CA GLY A 152 3.27 -9.59 -12.49
C GLY A 152 1.75 -9.67 -12.73
N PRO A 153 1.09 -8.59 -13.20
CA PRO A 153 -0.35 -8.59 -13.44
C PRO A 153 -0.71 -9.30 -14.77
N ASP A 154 -0.58 -10.61 -14.82
CA ASP A 154 -0.77 -11.44 -16.03
C ASP A 154 -2.12 -12.18 -16.10
N GLY A 155 -2.98 -11.95 -15.11
CA GLY A 155 -4.35 -12.45 -15.13
C GLY A 155 -5.22 -11.70 -16.14
N PRO A 156 -6.45 -12.20 -16.42
CA PRO A 156 -7.41 -11.53 -17.32
C PRO A 156 -7.70 -10.07 -16.94
N GLY A 157 -7.53 -9.76 -15.64
CA GLY A 157 -7.72 -8.46 -15.04
C GLY A 157 -6.50 -7.55 -15.00
N GLY A 158 -5.32 -8.03 -15.41
CA GLY A 158 -4.04 -7.37 -15.12
C GLY A 158 -3.84 -5.99 -15.77
N ALA A 159 -4.61 -5.68 -16.82
CA ALA A 159 -4.56 -4.39 -17.49
C ALA A 159 -5.48 -3.32 -16.86
N ASP A 160 -6.31 -3.69 -15.89
CA ASP A 160 -7.35 -2.84 -15.31
C ASP A 160 -7.14 -2.66 -13.80
N PRO A 161 -7.59 -1.53 -13.20
CA PRO A 161 -7.45 -1.29 -11.78
C PRO A 161 -8.18 -2.30 -10.88
N LEU A 162 -7.68 -2.47 -9.66
CA LEU A 162 -8.35 -3.17 -8.56
C LEU A 162 -9.77 -2.62 -8.34
N VAL A 163 -10.75 -3.52 -8.37
CA VAL A 163 -12.15 -3.18 -8.05
C VAL A 163 -12.73 -4.00 -6.91
N ASP A 164 -12.27 -5.24 -6.71
CA ASP A 164 -12.80 -6.14 -5.66
C ASP A 164 -11.84 -7.31 -5.39
N TRP A 165 -12.26 -8.27 -4.56
CA TRP A 165 -11.52 -9.46 -4.18
C TRP A 165 -12.35 -10.73 -4.35
N PHE A 166 -11.71 -11.80 -4.83
CA PHE A 166 -12.35 -13.08 -5.13
C PHE A 166 -11.68 -14.25 -4.43
N GLY A 167 -12.48 -15.23 -4.01
CA GLY A 167 -12.02 -16.44 -3.34
C GLY A 167 -12.34 -16.44 -1.84
N PRO A 168 -12.09 -17.55 -1.13
CA PRO A 168 -12.45 -17.67 0.27
C PRO A 168 -11.52 -16.82 1.16
N PRO A 169 -12.10 -16.00 2.07
CA PRO A 169 -11.31 -15.17 2.96
C PRO A 169 -10.66 -15.97 4.09
N MET A 170 -9.59 -15.41 4.65
CA MET A 170 -8.96 -15.87 5.89
C MET A 170 -8.94 -14.71 6.90
N ILE A 171 -8.79 -15.07 8.18
CA ILE A 171 -8.66 -14.12 9.29
C ILE A 171 -7.44 -14.49 10.11
N GLY A 172 -6.85 -13.51 10.79
CA GLY A 172 -5.68 -13.73 11.63
C GLY A 172 -4.77 -12.52 11.68
N ASN A 173 -3.70 -12.66 12.44
CA ASN A 173 -2.69 -11.62 12.65
C ASN A 173 -1.55 -11.80 11.65
N TYR A 174 -0.98 -10.68 11.21
CA TYR A 174 0.20 -10.70 10.35
C TYR A 174 1.19 -9.58 10.74
N GLU A 175 2.45 -9.78 10.33
CA GLU A 175 3.47 -8.74 10.32
C GLU A 175 4.06 -8.65 8.92
N ILE A 176 4.23 -7.44 8.39
CA ILE A 176 4.93 -7.19 7.13
C ILE A 176 6.25 -6.50 7.47
N ASN A 177 7.37 -7.19 7.26
CA ASN A 177 8.69 -6.58 7.31
C ASN A 177 8.95 -5.84 6.00
N LEU A 178 9.47 -4.63 6.09
CA LEU A 178 9.66 -3.73 4.97
C LEU A 178 11.10 -3.22 4.92
N SER A 179 11.65 -3.10 3.72
CA SER A 179 12.93 -2.47 3.45
C SER A 179 12.77 -1.47 2.31
N GLY A 180 13.52 -0.36 2.33
CA GLY A 180 13.43 0.67 1.28
C GLY A 180 12.12 1.48 1.27
N VAL A 181 11.30 1.34 2.33
CA VAL A 181 9.99 2.00 2.48
C VAL A 181 10.04 3.06 3.59
N ALA A 182 9.28 4.13 3.43
CA ALA A 182 8.99 5.15 4.42
C ALA A 182 7.48 5.34 4.58
N VAL A 183 7.11 5.98 5.70
CA VAL A 183 5.77 6.54 5.85
C VAL A 183 5.53 7.56 4.72
N PRO A 184 4.38 7.52 4.01
CA PRO A 184 4.08 8.53 3.02
C PRO A 184 4.14 9.95 3.59
N PRO A 185 4.64 10.92 2.80
CA PRO A 185 4.49 12.33 3.17
C PRO A 185 3.01 12.66 3.40
N CYS A 186 2.70 13.56 4.35
CA CYS A 186 1.31 13.98 4.50
C CYS A 186 0.87 14.68 3.21
N PRO A 187 -0.35 14.42 2.72
CA PRO A 187 -0.96 15.29 1.72
C PRO A 187 -0.97 16.73 2.24
N GLY A 188 -0.51 17.68 1.43
CA GLY A 188 -0.37 19.10 1.80
C GLY A 188 0.89 19.48 2.60
N ASP A 189 1.70 18.53 3.09
CA ASP A 189 2.96 18.80 3.80
C ASP A 189 4.09 18.89 2.77
N VAL A 190 4.30 20.10 2.28
CA VAL A 190 5.21 20.42 1.18
C VAL A 190 6.66 20.43 1.67
N ASN A 191 6.89 20.81 2.93
CA ASN A 191 8.23 20.89 3.51
C ASN A 191 8.68 19.59 4.20
N LEU A 192 7.78 18.60 4.31
CA LEU A 192 7.98 17.29 4.92
C LEU A 192 8.30 17.37 6.42
N ASP A 193 7.79 18.37 7.14
CA ASP A 193 7.99 18.55 8.58
C ASP A 193 6.96 17.79 9.45
N GLY A 194 6.01 17.11 8.80
CA GLY A 194 4.94 16.33 9.40
C GLY A 194 3.69 17.15 9.73
N ARG A 195 3.61 18.43 9.34
CA ARG A 195 2.49 19.33 9.66
C ARG A 195 2.09 20.14 8.45
N VAL A 196 0.81 20.09 8.10
CA VAL A 196 0.26 20.97 7.05
C VAL A 196 -0.09 22.32 7.64
N ASN A 197 0.70 23.34 7.34
CA ASN A 197 0.60 24.65 7.94
C ASN A 197 1.03 25.80 7.00
N VAL A 198 1.26 27.00 7.56
CA VAL A 198 1.61 28.18 6.78
C VAL A 198 2.96 28.07 6.09
N ASP A 199 3.88 27.26 6.61
CA ASP A 199 5.18 27.04 5.99
C ASP A 199 5.04 26.29 4.65
N ASP A 200 4.12 25.33 4.55
CA ASP A 200 3.80 24.64 3.29
C ASP A 200 3.17 25.58 2.26
N LEU A 201 2.18 26.34 2.72
CA LEU A 201 1.52 27.35 1.90
C LEU A 201 2.52 28.37 1.34
N ASN A 202 3.48 28.81 2.16
CA ASN A 202 4.50 29.76 1.74
C ASN A 202 5.41 29.18 0.64
N ILE A 203 5.64 27.86 0.60
CA ILE A 203 6.40 27.22 -0.48
C ILE A 203 5.61 27.23 -1.79
N VAL A 204 4.32 26.87 -1.76
CA VAL A 204 3.44 26.90 -2.94
C VAL A 204 3.35 28.32 -3.50
N LEU A 205 3.07 29.31 -2.64
CA LEU A 205 2.97 30.71 -3.06
C LEU A 205 4.31 31.28 -3.53
N GLY A 206 5.42 30.84 -2.93
CA GLY A 206 6.77 31.27 -3.30
C GLY A 206 7.20 30.81 -4.69
N ASN A 207 6.62 29.71 -5.20
CA ASN A 207 6.92 29.13 -6.51
C ASN A 207 5.75 29.24 -7.49
N TRP A 208 4.79 30.12 -7.23
CA TRP A 208 3.57 30.22 -8.03
C TRP A 208 3.84 30.41 -9.53
N SER A 209 3.08 29.67 -10.34
CA SER A 209 3.18 29.63 -11.82
C SER A 209 4.56 29.23 -12.36
N GLN A 210 5.44 28.66 -11.54
CA GLN A 210 6.71 28.14 -12.01
C GLN A 210 6.56 26.72 -12.55
N PRO A 211 7.14 26.42 -13.72
CA PRO A 211 7.35 25.05 -14.13
C PRO A 211 8.44 24.43 -13.26
N VAL A 212 8.15 23.27 -12.68
CA VAL A 212 9.04 22.57 -11.75
C VAL A 212 9.02 21.07 -12.05
N PRO A 213 10.04 20.29 -11.63
CA PRO A 213 9.92 18.84 -11.63
C PRO A 213 8.69 18.42 -10.79
N ALA A 214 7.96 17.42 -11.26
CA ALA A 214 6.80 16.88 -10.54
C ALA A 214 7.15 16.53 -9.09
N ASN A 215 6.27 16.88 -8.14
CA ASN A 215 6.45 16.65 -6.70
C ASN A 215 7.60 17.46 -6.07
N ALA A 216 7.99 18.59 -6.68
CA ALA A 216 9.08 19.43 -6.17
C ALA A 216 8.66 20.90 -6.10
N PHE A 217 9.31 21.66 -5.20
CA PHE A 217 9.17 23.12 -5.10
C PHE A 217 7.72 23.63 -4.97
N GLY A 218 6.82 22.86 -4.37
CA GLY A 218 5.42 23.26 -4.17
C GLY A 218 4.44 22.75 -5.23
N ASP A 219 4.89 22.03 -6.27
CA ASP A 219 4.01 21.25 -7.15
C ASP A 219 3.73 19.91 -6.46
N ILE A 220 2.69 19.87 -5.64
CA ILE A 220 2.30 18.70 -4.85
C ILE A 220 1.34 17.78 -5.63
N THR A 221 0.70 18.29 -6.67
CA THR A 221 -0.12 17.49 -7.58
C THR A 221 0.72 16.70 -8.58
N GLY A 222 1.98 17.10 -8.79
CA GLY A 222 2.93 16.47 -9.68
C GLY A 222 2.64 16.71 -11.16
N ASP A 223 1.88 17.76 -11.49
CA ASP A 223 1.48 18.08 -12.86
C ASP A 223 2.55 18.90 -13.62
N GLY A 224 3.63 19.27 -12.94
CA GLY A 224 4.77 20.01 -13.47
C GLY A 224 4.64 21.53 -13.36
N VAL A 225 3.58 22.07 -12.74
CA VAL A 225 3.40 23.51 -12.56
C VAL A 225 2.70 23.87 -11.25
N VAL A 226 3.36 24.71 -10.45
CA VAL A 226 2.80 25.17 -9.17
C VAL A 226 1.63 26.13 -9.39
N ASN A 227 0.41 25.72 -9.04
CA ASN A 227 -0.80 26.49 -9.30
C ASN A 227 -1.87 26.33 -8.20
N VAL A 228 -3.12 26.69 -8.53
CA VAL A 228 -4.23 26.65 -7.59
C VAL A 228 -4.57 25.24 -7.12
N ASP A 229 -4.28 24.23 -7.93
CA ASP A 229 -4.52 22.84 -7.58
C ASP A 229 -3.60 22.40 -6.43
N ASP A 230 -2.33 22.82 -6.45
CA ASP A 230 -1.40 22.57 -5.34
C ASP A 230 -1.79 23.30 -4.06
N LEU A 231 -2.24 24.55 -4.20
CA LEU A 231 -2.77 25.33 -3.08
C LEU A 231 -3.98 24.63 -2.46
N ASN A 232 -4.90 24.14 -3.29
CA ASN A 232 -6.09 23.44 -2.83
C ASN A 232 -5.73 22.19 -2.05
N GLU A 233 -4.65 21.48 -2.42
CA GLU A 233 -4.18 20.31 -1.68
C GLU A 233 -3.65 20.67 -0.29
N VAL A 234 -2.86 21.75 -0.17
CA VAL A 234 -2.41 22.26 1.16
C VAL A 234 -3.60 22.69 2.02
N LEU A 235 -4.57 23.40 1.43
CA LEU A 235 -5.74 23.89 2.17
C LEU A 235 -6.71 22.77 2.56
N ALA A 236 -6.89 21.77 1.71
CA ALA A 236 -7.74 20.61 1.99
C ALA A 236 -7.23 19.82 3.20
N ASN A 237 -5.92 19.82 3.41
CA ASN A 237 -5.26 19.10 4.49
C ASN A 237 -4.82 20.02 5.65
N TRP A 238 -5.26 21.28 5.67
CA TRP A 238 -4.78 22.29 6.62
C TRP A 238 -4.93 21.89 8.09
N GLY A 239 -3.85 22.05 8.86
CA GLY A 239 -3.81 21.71 10.29
C GLY A 239 -3.65 20.22 10.56
N SER A 240 -3.46 19.38 9.54
CA SER A 240 -3.16 17.97 9.72
C SER A 240 -1.80 17.80 10.41
N THR A 241 -1.83 17.14 11.57
CA THR A 241 -0.64 16.75 12.34
C THR A 241 -0.42 15.23 12.33
N GLN A 242 -1.18 14.51 11.50
CA GLN A 242 -1.29 13.05 11.54
C GLN A 242 -0.02 12.30 11.09
N CYS A 243 0.96 12.96 10.46
CA CYS A 243 2.27 12.35 10.20
C CYS A 243 3.37 12.79 11.19
N ALA A 244 3.07 13.67 12.15
CA ALA A 244 4.08 14.15 13.10
C ALA A 244 4.14 13.36 14.42
N ASP A 245 3.12 12.57 14.79
CA ASP A 245 3.07 12.03 16.15
C ASP A 245 3.31 10.51 16.26
N PHE A 246 4.58 10.16 16.46
CA PHE A 246 4.93 9.13 17.43
C PHE A 246 6.05 9.66 18.34
N LYS A 247 5.76 10.72 19.10
CA LYS A 247 6.56 11.07 20.29
C LYS A 247 5.95 10.39 21.51
N GLY A 248 6.20 9.08 21.63
CA GLY A 248 6.31 8.41 22.92
C GLY A 248 5.12 7.55 23.38
N GLY A 249 5.37 6.25 23.44
CA GLY A 249 4.72 5.33 24.37
C GLY A 249 5.80 4.50 25.05
N GLY A 250 6.41 5.07 26.10
CA GLY A 250 7.25 4.31 27.01
C GLY A 250 6.39 3.38 27.86
N GLY A 251 6.87 2.14 28.00
CA GLY A 251 6.35 1.08 28.86
C GLY A 251 7.24 -0.14 28.72
#